data_AF-A0A4Y2W909-F1
#
_entry.id   AF-A0A4Y2W909-F1
#
_cell.length_a   1.000
_cell.length_b   1.000
_cell.length_c   1.000
_cell.angle_alpha   90.00
_cell.angle_beta   90.00
_cell.angle_gamma   90.00
#
_symmetry.space_group_name_H-M   'P 1'
#
loop_
_entity.id
_entity.type
_entity.pdbx_description
1 polymer ?
#
loop_
_entity_poly.entity_id
_entity_poly.type
_entity_poly.pdbx_seq_one_letter_code
_entity_poly.pdbx_strand_id
1 'polypeptide(L)'
;MDSSRSAQRAVIQFLRAEGEHASQIYRRMKEVYGEQCLARCTIERYCNTLLRLKQTVKNKRRGKLSNGIVLLQDNARPHVAKNTLELLEKFRWEVLQHPPLQP
;
A
#
# COMPACT_ATOMS: atom_id res chain seq x y z
N MET A 1 1.70 18.42 -12.38
CA MET A 1 0.62 17.70 -13.07
C MET A 1 -0.44 17.32 -12.03
N ASP A 2 -1.72 17.32 -12.35
CA ASP A 2 -2.74 16.78 -11.43
C ASP A 2 -2.46 15.29 -11.18
N SER A 3 -2.14 14.95 -9.92
CA SER A 3 -1.85 13.58 -9.50
C SER A 3 -3.10 12.84 -9.01
N SER A 4 -4.30 13.36 -9.31
CA SER A 4 -5.55 12.68 -9.00
C SER A 4 -5.58 11.27 -9.61
N ARG A 5 -6.23 10.33 -8.90
CA ARG A 5 -6.33 8.94 -9.37
C ARG A 5 -7.07 8.83 -10.69
N SER A 6 -8.04 9.71 -10.90
CA SER A 6 -8.78 9.87 -12.16
C SER A 6 -7.85 10.28 -13.29
N ALA A 7 -7.01 11.31 -13.09
CA ALA A 7 -6.05 11.76 -14.10
C ALA A 7 -5.06 10.65 -14.46
N GLN A 8 -4.46 9.99 -13.46
CA GLN A 8 -3.51 8.90 -13.70
C GLN A 8 -4.15 7.68 -14.40
N ARG A 9 -5.40 7.34 -14.07
CA ARG A 9 -6.13 6.28 -14.79
C ARG A 9 -6.38 6.64 -16.25
N ALA A 10 -6.71 7.90 -16.54
CA ALA A 10 -6.89 8.37 -17.90
C ALA A 10 -5.59 8.23 -18.70
N VAL A 11 -4.44 8.59 -18.13
CA VAL A 11 -3.13 8.40 -18.77
C VAL A 11 -2.83 6.92 -19.02
N ILE A 12 -3.08 6.03 -18.06
CA ILE A 12 -2.90 4.59 -18.26
C ILE A 12 -3.78 4.06 -19.39
N GLN A 13 -5.04 4.50 -19.46
CA GLN A 13 -5.97 4.10 -20.51
C GLN A 13 -5.52 4.60 -21.89
N PHE A 14 -5.05 5.85 -21.96
CA PHE A 14 -4.50 6.45 -23.17
C PHE A 14 -3.27 5.67 -23.67
N LEU A 15 -2.26 5.45 -22.83
CA LEU A 15 -1.04 4.72 -23.21
C LEU A 15 -1.33 3.26 -23.63
N ARG A 16 -2.32 2.63 -23.00
CA ARG A 16 -2.78 1.30 -23.40
C ARG A 16 -3.44 1.32 -24.78
N ALA A 17 -4.19 2.38 -25.11
CA ALA A 17 -4.81 2.55 -26.43
C ALA A 17 -3.76 2.85 -27.53
N GLU A 18 -2.65 3.50 -27.19
CA GLU A 18 -1.47 3.65 -28.07
C GLU A 18 -0.71 2.33 -28.31
N GLY A 19 -1.09 1.24 -27.63
CA GLY A 19 -0.48 -0.07 -27.80
C GLY A 19 0.75 -0.32 -26.92
N GLU A 20 1.02 0.53 -25.92
CA GLU A 20 2.16 0.32 -25.04
C GLU A 20 2.01 -0.92 -24.14
N HIS A 21 3.12 -1.61 -23.93
CA HIS A 21 3.17 -2.74 -23.02
C HIS A 21 3.15 -2.28 -21.55
N ALA A 22 2.61 -3.12 -20.67
CA ALA A 22 2.45 -2.81 -19.25
C ALA A 22 3.74 -2.34 -18.53
N SER A 23 4.91 -2.85 -18.95
CA SER A 23 6.21 -2.43 -18.41
C SER A 23 6.61 -1.02 -18.85
N GLN A 24 6.31 -0.65 -20.10
CA GLN A 24 6.56 0.69 -20.65
C GLN A 24 5.62 1.71 -20.00
N ILE A 25 4.33 1.37 -19.90
CA ILE A 25 3.33 2.18 -19.18
C ILE A 25 3.80 2.47 -17.75
N TYR A 26 4.28 1.46 -17.02
CA TYR A 26 4.79 1.66 -15.66
C TYR A 26 6.00 2.60 -15.62
N ARG A 27 6.96 2.45 -16.55
CA ARG A 27 8.14 3.32 -16.62
C ARG A 27 7.73 4.77 -16.87
N ARG A 28 6.88 5.01 -17.87
CA ARG A 28 6.37 6.35 -18.21
C ARG A 28 5.56 6.96 -17.06
N MET A 29 4.69 6.16 -16.43
CA MET A 29 3.94 6.61 -15.25
C MET A 29 4.86 7.01 -14.09
N LYS A 30 5.94 6.24 -13.86
CA LYS A 30 6.92 6.54 -12.80
C LYS A 30 7.77 7.77 -13.11
N GLU A 31 8.12 8.00 -14.37
CA GLU A 31 8.85 9.21 -14.81
C GLU A 31 8.01 10.48 -14.59
N VAL A 32 6.71 10.43 -14.89
CA VAL A 32 5.82 11.59 -14.82
C VAL A 32 5.34 11.88 -13.39
N TYR A 33 4.96 10.84 -12.64
CA TYR A 33 4.33 10.99 -11.32
C TYR A 33 5.25 10.65 -10.15
N GLY A 34 6.42 10.04 -10.38
CA GLY A 34 7.37 9.69 -9.33
C GLY A 34 6.74 8.83 -8.23
N GLU A 35 6.95 9.23 -6.98
CA GLU A 35 6.34 8.60 -5.79
C GLU A 35 4.82 8.80 -5.71
N GLN A 36 4.27 9.76 -6.44
CA GLN A 36 2.83 10.00 -6.50
C GLN A 36 2.13 9.11 -7.53
N CYS A 37 2.89 8.32 -8.30
CA CYS A 37 2.34 7.33 -9.22
C CYS A 37 1.38 6.40 -8.47
N LEU A 38 0.24 6.09 -9.08
CA LEU A 38 -0.74 5.17 -8.56
C LEU A 38 -0.03 3.86 -8.25
N ALA A 39 -0.01 3.53 -6.97
CA ALA A 39 0.38 2.22 -6.46
C ALA A 39 -0.42 1.17 -7.21
N ARG A 40 0.20 0.54 -8.22
CA ARG A 40 -0.49 -0.40 -9.11
C ARG A 40 -0.83 -1.68 -8.36
N CYS A 41 -0.09 -1.98 -7.28
CA CYS A 41 -0.29 -3.20 -6.51
C CYS A 41 -1.11 -2.95 -5.23
N THR A 42 -2.01 -3.89 -4.95
CA THR A 42 -2.80 -3.93 -3.72
C THR A 42 -1.93 -3.98 -2.46
N ILE A 43 -0.72 -4.52 -2.57
CA ILE A 43 0.29 -4.60 -1.51
C ILE A 43 0.74 -3.19 -1.09
N GLU A 44 1.16 -2.36 -2.03
CA GLU A 44 1.63 -0.99 -1.75
C GLU A 44 0.49 -0.12 -1.22
N ARG A 45 -0.73 -0.30 -1.74
CA ARG A 45 -1.92 0.35 -1.18
C ARG A 45 -2.12 -0.04 0.29
N TYR A 46 -1.94 -1.31 0.64
CA TYR A 46 -2.05 -1.78 2.02
C TYR A 46 -0.94 -1.21 2.91
N CYS A 47 0.31 -1.20 2.45
CA CYS A 47 1.43 -0.56 3.16
C CYS A 47 1.15 0.92 3.45
N ASN A 48 0.60 1.65 2.49
CA ASN A 48 0.18 3.05 2.68
C ASN A 48 -0.94 3.19 3.72
N THR A 49 -1.88 2.25 3.78
CA THR A 49 -2.89 2.18 4.84
C THR A 49 -2.25 1.99 6.21
N LEU A 50 -1.28 1.09 6.34
CA LEU A 50 -0.56 0.85 7.61
C LEU A 50 0.23 2.08 8.07
N LEU A 51 0.89 2.79 7.16
CA LEU A 51 1.58 4.05 7.47
C LEU A 51 0.62 5.10 8.05
N ARG A 52 -0.54 5.28 7.40
CA ARG A 52 -1.59 6.19 7.86
C ARG A 52 -2.18 5.73 9.20
N LEU A 53 -2.37 4.43 9.38
CA LEU A 53 -2.84 3.85 10.63
C LEU A 53 -1.88 4.17 11.77
N LYS A 54 -0.57 3.97 11.59
CA LYS A 54 0.46 4.30 12.57
C LYS A 54 0.40 5.77 12.98
N GLN A 55 0.30 6.68 12.01
CA GLN A 55 0.16 8.12 12.29
C GLN A 55 -1.15 8.44 13.03
N THR A 56 -2.24 7.79 12.65
CA THR A 56 -3.55 7.99 13.29
C THR A 56 -3.55 7.49 14.73
N VAL A 57 -2.95 6.34 15.00
CA VAL A 57 -2.79 5.81 16.36
C VAL A 57 -1.91 6.74 17.19
N LYS A 58 -0.78 7.23 16.65
CA LYS A 58 0.07 8.23 17.33
C LYS A 58 -0.74 9.46 17.78
N ASN A 59 -1.58 9.98 16.89
CA ASN A 59 -2.32 11.22 17.12
C ASN A 59 -3.52 11.02 18.05
N LYS A 60 -4.30 9.94 17.84
CA LYS A 60 -5.58 9.70 18.53
C LYS A 60 -5.47 8.82 19.77
N ARG A 61 -4.38 8.05 19.93
CA ARG A 61 -4.16 7.11 21.04
C ARG A 61 -2.72 7.25 21.57
N ARG A 62 -2.42 8.42 22.17
CA ARG A 62 -1.11 8.72 22.75
C ARG A 62 -0.69 7.63 23.74
N GLY A 63 0.57 7.20 23.69
CA GLY A 63 1.09 6.11 24.52
C GLY A 63 0.77 4.69 24.03
N LYS A 64 -0.12 4.49 23.05
CA LYS A 64 -0.41 3.13 22.55
C LYS A 64 0.76 2.54 21.76
N LEU A 65 1.54 3.37 21.06
CA LEU A 65 2.70 2.92 20.27
C LEU A 65 3.88 2.46 21.14
N SER A 66 4.05 2.99 22.34
CA SER A 66 5.13 2.58 23.26
C SER A 66 4.88 1.23 23.90
N ASN A 67 3.61 0.81 24.00
CA ASN A 67 3.20 -0.43 24.65
C ASN A 67 3.22 -1.63 23.69
N GLY A 68 3.72 -1.46 22.46
CA GLY A 68 3.58 -2.44 21.40
C GLY A 68 2.16 -2.48 20.81
N ILE A 69 2.07 -2.94 19.57
CA ILE A 69 0.79 -3.17 18.88
C ILE A 69 0.76 -4.60 18.39
N VAL A 70 -0.31 -5.29 18.76
CA VAL A 70 -0.71 -6.57 18.14
C VAL A 70 -1.78 -6.25 17.10
N LEU A 71 -1.51 -6.56 15.85
CA LEU A 71 -2.37 -6.36 14.71
C LEU A 71 -3.10 -7.66 14.37
N LEU A 72 -4.43 -7.62 14.33
CA LEU A 72 -5.27 -8.70 13.81
C LEU A 72 -5.68 -8.36 12.37
N GLN A 73 -5.41 -9.28 11.45
CA GLN A 73 -5.76 -9.21 10.03
C GLN A 73 -5.94 -10.62 9.46
N ASP A 74 -6.63 -10.74 8.33
CA ASP A 74 -6.73 -12.00 7.58
C ASP A 74 -5.51 -12.27 6.71
N ASN A 75 -5.42 -13.49 6.16
CA ASN A 75 -4.32 -13.94 5.31
C ASN A 75 -4.46 -13.50 3.85
N ALA A 76 -5.18 -12.41 3.58
CA ALA A 76 -5.30 -11.89 2.23
C ALA A 76 -3.92 -11.60 1.64
N ARG A 77 -3.74 -11.83 0.33
CA ARG A 77 -2.46 -11.64 -0.38
C ARG A 77 -1.68 -10.35 -0.02
N PRO A 78 -2.31 -9.16 0.08
CA PRO A 78 -1.56 -7.96 0.48
C PRO A 78 -1.08 -7.98 1.93
N HIS A 79 -1.73 -8.71 2.84
CA HIS A 79 -1.40 -8.73 4.27
C HIS A 79 -0.19 -9.61 4.58
N VAL A 80 0.01 -10.66 3.78
CA VAL A 80 1.11 -11.63 3.90
C VAL A 80 2.25 -11.40 2.90
N ALA A 81 2.17 -10.32 2.09
CA ALA A 81 3.21 -10.00 1.12
C ALA A 81 4.49 -9.53 1.80
N LYS A 82 5.66 -9.86 1.21
CA LYS A 82 6.99 -9.52 1.74
C LYS A 82 7.11 -8.05 2.17
N ASN A 83 6.75 -7.10 1.30
CA ASN A 83 6.85 -5.67 1.59
C ASN A 83 5.99 -5.25 2.80
N THR A 84 4.86 -5.93 3.02
CA THR A 84 3.97 -5.66 4.14
C THR A 84 4.55 -6.22 5.44
N LEU A 85 5.07 -7.45 5.41
CA LEU A 85 5.72 -8.06 6.57
C LEU A 85 6.95 -7.26 7.01
N GLU A 86 7.81 -6.84 6.07
CA GLU A 86 8.96 -5.96 6.35
C GLU A 86 8.54 -4.62 6.97
N LEU A 87 7.40 -4.06 6.55
CA LEU A 87 6.89 -2.82 7.12
C LEU A 87 6.39 -3.00 8.55
N LEU A 88 5.68 -4.11 8.83
CA LEU A 88 5.19 -4.43 10.17
C LEU A 88 6.35 -4.70 11.14
N GLU A 89 7.40 -5.37 10.68
CA GLU A 89 8.64 -5.55 11.42
C GLU A 89 9.31 -4.21 11.76
N LYS A 90 9.44 -3.29 10.78
CA LYS A 90 9.94 -1.93 11.03
C LYS A 90 9.10 -1.15 12.05
N PHE A 91 7.81 -1.45 12.13
CA PHE A 91 6.93 -0.85 13.14
C PHE A 91 7.03 -1.52 14.50
N ARG A 92 7.68 -2.69 14.58
CA ARG A 92 7.67 -3.59 15.74
C ARG A 92 6.24 -3.95 16.15
N TRP A 93 5.39 -4.20 15.16
CA TRP A 93 4.02 -4.65 15.38
C TRP A 93 3.99 -6.16 15.25
N GLU A 94 3.44 -6.82 16.26
CA GLU A 94 3.19 -8.26 16.21
C GLU A 94 1.93 -8.51 15.40
N VAL A 95 1.93 -9.55 14.57
CA VAL A 95 0.76 -9.97 13.81
C VAL A 95 0.20 -11.21 14.47
N LEU A 96 -1.07 -11.16 14.89
CA LEU A 96 -1.73 -12.34 15.42
C LEU A 96 -1.93 -13.35 14.28
N GLN A 97 -1.55 -14.61 14.51
CA GLN A 97 -1.80 -15.67 13.54
C GLN A 97 -3.31 -15.84 13.37
N HIS A 98 -3.78 -15.77 12.12
CA HIS A 98 -5.16 -16.06 11.78
C HIS A 98 -5.23 -17.34 10.93
N PRO A 99 -6.01 -18.35 11.29
CA PRO A 99 -6.29 -19.50 10.43
C PRO A 99 -6.80 -19.13 9.03
N PRO A 100 -6.47 -19.91 7.98
CA PRO A 100 -6.98 -19.69 6.62
C PRO A 100 -8.50 -19.80 6.54
N LEU A 101 -9.12 -18.96 5.70
CA LEU A 101 -10.56 -19.00 5.36
C LEU A 101 -11.51 -18.85 6.57
N GLN A 102 -11.08 -18.11 7.59
CA GLN A 102 -11.91 -17.77 8.73
C GLN A 102 -12.22 -16.26 8.72
N PRO A 103 -13.50 -15.85 8.64
CA PRO A 103 -13.91 -14.45 8.71
C PRO A 103 -13.67 -13.82 10.09
#